data_AF-A0A101HPG3-F1
#
_entry.id   AF-A0A101HPG3-F1
#
_cell.length_a   1.000
_cell.length_b   1.000
_cell.length_c   1.000
_cell.angle_alpha   90.00
_cell.angle_beta   90.00
_cell.angle_gamma   90.00
#
_symmetry.space_group_name_H-M   'P 1'
#
loop_
_entity.id
_entity.type
_entity.pdbx_description
1 polymer ?
#
loop_
_entity_poly.entity_id
_entity_poly.type
_entity_poly.pdbx_seq_one_letter_code
_entity_poly.pdbx_strand_id
1 'polypeptide(L)'
;MEFSHALDSKVVFFNRGDSFSSHMPDGSEAISWESKYGFVGLNAFGLLTAIADGMNEKGLSLSALWLPGTEYEEVVPSSDPSKVIELFDLPAWILLNFDNLDSLKRALSELTIWGEVNELLQEVPPLHLSLYDSSGGSMGC
;
A
#
# COMPACT_ATOMS: atom_id res chain seq x y z
N MET A 1 13.06 -6.00 -8.06
CA MET A 1 13.12 -6.07 -6.60
C MET A 1 14.29 -6.95 -6.21
N GLU A 2 15.18 -6.46 -5.34
CA GLU A 2 16.31 -7.23 -4.81
C GLU A 2 15.93 -7.72 -3.41
N PHE A 3 15.91 -9.03 -3.21
CA PHE A 3 15.53 -9.61 -1.93
C PHE A 3 16.20 -10.97 -1.72
N SER A 4 16.54 -11.28 -0.48
CA SER A 4 17.27 -12.51 -0.13
C SER A 4 16.42 -13.78 -0.27
N HIS A 5 15.10 -13.64 -0.30
CA HIS A 5 14.13 -14.73 -0.43
C HIS A 5 13.31 -14.56 -1.71
N ALA A 6 12.84 -15.67 -2.28
CA ALA A 6 11.85 -15.60 -3.35
C ALA A 6 10.54 -15.04 -2.79
N LEU A 7 10.03 -13.98 -3.43
CA LEU A 7 8.77 -13.34 -3.04
C LEU A 7 7.55 -13.97 -3.71
N ASP A 8 7.77 -14.90 -4.64
CA ASP A 8 6.75 -15.54 -5.47
C ASP A 8 5.82 -14.54 -6.17
N SER A 9 6.39 -13.41 -6.57
CA SER A 9 5.70 -12.31 -7.23
C SER A 9 5.05 -12.75 -8.54
N LYS A 10 3.81 -12.32 -8.72
CA LYS A 10 3.00 -12.48 -9.93
C LYS A 10 2.64 -11.11 -10.47
N VAL A 11 2.49 -11.04 -11.78
CA VAL A 11 1.81 -9.90 -12.40
C VAL A 11 0.34 -9.99 -12.02
N VAL A 12 -0.18 -8.92 -11.40
CA VAL A 12 -1.56 -8.79 -10.97
C VAL A 12 -2.23 -7.65 -11.70
N PHE A 13 -3.53 -7.79 -11.93
CA PHE A 13 -4.38 -6.79 -12.56
C PHE A 13 -5.57 -6.54 -11.64
N PHE A 14 -5.88 -5.27 -11.42
CA PHE A 14 -7.03 -4.83 -10.65
C PHE A 14 -7.95 -4.00 -11.54
N ASN A 15 -9.26 -4.20 -11.40
CA ASN A 15 -10.25 -3.48 -12.19
C ASN A 15 -10.84 -2.31 -11.40
N ARG A 16 -11.60 -1.46 -12.10
CA ARG A 16 -12.46 -0.43 -11.48
C ARG A 16 -13.72 -1.08 -10.91
N GLY A 17 -14.25 -0.53 -9.82
CA GLY A 17 -15.48 -0.97 -9.18
C GLY A 17 -15.32 -2.20 -8.26
N ASP A 18 -14.11 -2.70 -8.08
CA ASP A 18 -13.81 -3.78 -7.13
C ASP A 18 -13.80 -3.19 -5.71
N SER A 19 -14.40 -3.90 -4.75
CA SER A 19 -14.44 -3.47 -3.35
C SER A 19 -13.34 -4.15 -2.53
N PHE A 20 -12.68 -3.37 -1.69
CA PHE A 20 -11.60 -3.81 -0.81
C PHE A 20 -11.80 -3.23 0.59
N SER A 21 -11.19 -3.88 1.56
CA SER A 21 -11.13 -3.45 2.95
C SER A 21 -9.77 -3.80 3.52
N SER A 22 -9.21 -2.88 4.31
CA SER A 22 -8.10 -3.17 5.21
C SER A 22 -8.65 -3.71 6.54
N HIS A 23 -7.76 -4.08 7.44
CA HIS A 23 -8.09 -4.58 8.76
C HIS A 23 -7.32 -3.85 9.88
N MET A 24 -7.88 -3.95 11.08
CA MET A 24 -7.28 -3.54 12.35
C MET A 24 -6.40 -4.68 12.91
N PRO A 25 -5.52 -4.43 13.89
CA PRO A 25 -4.69 -5.50 14.48
C PRO A 25 -5.45 -6.65 15.14
N ASP A 26 -6.71 -6.44 15.53
CA ASP A 26 -7.58 -7.48 16.08
C ASP A 26 -8.37 -8.24 15.01
N GLY A 27 -8.15 -7.93 13.73
CA GLY A 27 -8.82 -8.50 12.58
C GLY A 27 -10.19 -7.89 12.26
N SER A 28 -10.64 -6.87 13.01
CA SER A 28 -11.86 -6.13 12.66
C SER A 28 -11.64 -5.26 11.41
N GLU A 29 -12.74 -4.90 10.73
CA GLU A 29 -12.69 -4.12 9.50
C GLU A 29 -12.15 -2.70 9.74
N ALA A 30 -11.25 -2.24 8.87
CA ALA A 30 -10.71 -0.88 8.88
C ALA A 30 -11.23 -0.07 7.68
N ILE A 31 -10.38 0.74 7.02
CA ILE A 31 -10.81 1.50 5.85
C ILE A 31 -11.28 0.55 4.73
N SER A 32 -12.43 0.88 4.14
CA SER A 32 -12.99 0.17 2.98
C SER A 32 -13.15 1.12 1.81
N TRP A 33 -12.89 0.65 0.59
CA TRP A 33 -12.94 1.46 -0.62
C TRP A 33 -13.42 0.68 -1.84
N GLU A 34 -13.94 1.42 -2.81
CA GLU A 34 -14.22 0.93 -4.16
C GLU A 34 -13.16 1.49 -5.10
N SER A 35 -12.57 0.63 -5.95
CA SER A 35 -11.51 1.02 -6.85
C SER A 35 -11.99 2.02 -7.91
N LYS A 36 -11.36 3.19 -7.93
CA LYS A 36 -11.65 4.24 -8.93
C LYS A 36 -10.87 4.00 -10.22
N TYR A 37 -9.70 3.40 -10.09
CA TYR A 37 -8.77 3.12 -11.17
C TYR A 37 -8.40 1.65 -11.20
N GLY A 38 -8.14 1.12 -12.39
CA GLY A 38 -7.43 -0.13 -12.57
C GLY A 38 -5.92 0.07 -12.58
N PHE A 39 -5.17 -0.96 -12.19
CA PHE A 39 -3.71 -0.95 -12.24
C PHE A 39 -3.13 -2.32 -12.60
N VAL A 40 -1.88 -2.29 -13.07
CA VAL A 40 -1.04 -3.48 -13.21
C VAL A 40 0.15 -3.37 -12.27
N GLY A 41 0.53 -4.46 -11.62
CA GLY A 41 1.66 -4.48 -10.70
C GLY A 41 2.24 -5.86 -10.47
N LEU A 42 3.27 -5.91 -9.64
CA LEU A 42 3.89 -7.11 -9.12
C LEU A 42 3.54 -7.21 -7.64
N ASN A 43 2.91 -8.30 -7.23
CA ASN A 43 2.65 -8.54 -5.81
C ASN A 43 3.87 -9.19 -5.11
N ALA A 44 3.81 -9.31 -3.80
CA ALA A 44 4.85 -9.94 -2.98
C ALA A 44 4.23 -10.83 -1.89
N PHE A 45 5.02 -11.75 -1.34
CA PHE A 45 4.64 -12.62 -0.21
C PHE A 45 3.39 -13.48 -0.46
N GLY A 46 3.01 -13.70 -1.72
CA GLY A 46 1.77 -14.39 -2.09
C GLY A 46 0.48 -13.63 -1.76
N LEU A 47 0.58 -12.41 -1.23
CA LEU A 47 -0.56 -11.56 -0.89
C LEU A 47 -1.02 -10.77 -2.11
N LEU A 48 -2.33 -10.63 -2.32
CA LEU A 48 -2.88 -9.99 -3.52
C LEU A 48 -2.58 -8.49 -3.56
N THR A 49 -2.74 -7.80 -2.44
CA THR A 49 -2.64 -6.34 -2.30
C THR A 49 -1.24 -5.83 -1.97
N ALA A 50 -0.33 -6.71 -1.52
CA ALA A 50 1.07 -6.36 -1.24
C ALA A 50 1.84 -6.05 -2.54
N ILE A 51 1.66 -4.86 -3.09
CA ILE A 51 2.28 -4.46 -4.36
C ILE A 51 3.72 -3.97 -4.14
N ALA A 52 4.66 -4.69 -4.74
CA ALA A 52 6.07 -4.35 -4.79
C ALA A 52 6.36 -3.20 -5.77
N ASP A 53 5.71 -3.23 -6.92
CA ASP A 53 5.85 -2.22 -7.97
C ASP A 53 4.57 -2.21 -8.83
N GLY A 54 4.12 -1.05 -9.27
CA GLY A 54 2.95 -0.97 -10.14
C GLY A 54 2.68 0.41 -10.69
N MET A 55 1.79 0.46 -11.69
CA MET A 55 1.31 1.69 -12.31
C MET A 55 -0.19 1.57 -12.61
N ASN A 56 -0.94 2.60 -12.24
CA ASN A 56 -2.36 2.69 -12.58
C ASN A 56 -2.58 3.33 -13.94
N GLU A 57 -3.81 3.21 -14.44
CA GLU A 57 -4.21 3.75 -15.75
C GLU A 57 -4.16 5.28 -15.87
N LYS A 58 -3.91 5.99 -14.77
CA LYS A 58 -3.72 7.45 -14.72
C LYS A 58 -2.24 7.85 -14.81
N GLY A 59 -1.33 6.89 -14.81
CA GLY A 59 0.11 7.13 -14.86
C GLY A 59 0.73 7.42 -13.49
N LEU A 60 0.00 7.18 -12.40
CA LEU A 60 0.60 7.12 -11.07
C LEU A 60 1.31 5.78 -10.91
N SER A 61 2.61 5.80 -10.62
CA SER A 61 3.41 4.62 -10.34
C SER A 61 3.98 4.66 -8.93
N LEU A 62 4.19 3.48 -8.37
CA LEU A 62 4.68 3.26 -7.02
C LEU A 62 5.64 2.08 -7.02
N SER A 63 6.71 2.20 -6.22
CA SER A 63 7.57 1.08 -5.82
C SER A 63 7.68 1.05 -4.30
N ALA A 64 7.46 -0.13 -3.70
CA ALA A 64 7.72 -0.37 -2.29
C ALA A 64 9.14 -0.92 -2.12
N LEU A 65 9.98 -0.20 -1.38
CA LEU A 65 11.42 -0.40 -1.33
C LEU A 65 11.90 -0.56 0.12
N TRP A 66 12.92 -1.38 0.31
CA TRP A 66 13.46 -1.69 1.63
C TRP A 66 14.20 -0.49 2.25
N LEU A 67 13.87 -0.14 3.49
CA LEU A 67 14.48 0.95 4.26
C LEU A 67 14.61 0.59 5.75
N PRO A 68 15.75 0.02 6.15
CA PRO A 68 15.97 -0.30 7.56
C PRO A 68 15.80 0.94 8.45
N GLY A 69 15.06 0.79 9.54
CA GLY A 69 14.75 1.87 10.48
C GLY A 69 13.42 2.59 10.21
N THR A 70 12.60 2.14 9.25
CA THR A 70 11.20 2.57 9.16
C THR A 70 10.44 2.20 10.43
N GLU A 71 9.66 3.14 10.95
CA GLU A 71 8.73 2.96 12.05
C GLU A 71 7.31 3.17 11.54
N TYR A 72 6.38 2.34 12.00
CA TYR A 72 4.96 2.44 11.69
C TYR A 72 4.17 2.89 12.91
N GLU A 73 2.98 3.42 12.69
CA GLU A 73 2.14 3.91 13.77
C GLU A 73 1.50 2.76 14.54
N GLU A 74 1.30 2.96 15.84
CA GLU A 74 0.53 2.05 16.67
C GLU A 74 -0.97 2.38 16.57
N VAL A 75 -1.79 1.36 16.32
CA VAL A 75 -3.24 1.49 16.40
C VAL A 75 -3.66 1.44 17.87
N VAL A 76 -4.18 2.56 18.37
CA VAL A 76 -4.66 2.69 19.76
C VAL A 76 -6.17 2.50 19.83
N PRO A 77 -6.75 2.19 21.01
CA PRO A 77 -8.20 1.99 21.14
C PRO A 77 -9.07 3.18 20.72
N SER A 78 -8.50 4.39 20.61
CA SER A 78 -9.18 5.60 20.15
C SER A 78 -8.96 5.90 18.66
N SER A 79 -8.21 5.08 17.93
CA SER A 79 -8.01 5.24 16.49
C SER A 79 -9.35 5.10 15.75
N ASP A 80 -9.58 5.95 14.75
CA ASP A 80 -10.76 5.86 13.88
C ASP A 80 -10.53 4.75 12.84
N PRO A 81 -11.29 3.62 12.87
CA PRO A 81 -11.05 2.50 11.97
C PRO A 81 -11.14 2.90 10.48
N SER A 82 -11.93 3.92 10.14
CA SER A 82 -12.06 4.41 8.76
C SER A 82 -10.81 5.12 8.23
N LYS A 83 -9.82 5.38 9.11
CA LYS A 83 -8.54 6.01 8.80
C LYS A 83 -7.35 5.08 9.02
N VAL A 84 -7.58 3.82 9.39
CA VAL A 84 -6.49 2.85 9.59
C VAL A 84 -6.28 2.03 8.32
N ILE A 85 -5.03 1.89 7.90
CA ILE A 85 -4.64 1.01 6.81
C ILE A 85 -3.42 0.17 7.20
N GLU A 86 -3.43 -1.09 6.82
CA GLU A 86 -2.30 -2.00 6.99
C GLU A 86 -1.29 -1.80 5.84
N LEU A 87 -0.01 -1.96 6.15
CA LEU A 87 1.13 -1.72 5.25
C LEU A 87 1.01 -2.44 3.91
N PHE A 88 0.61 -3.70 3.87
CA PHE A 88 0.48 -4.46 2.64
C PHE A 88 -0.71 -4.03 1.79
N ASP A 89 -1.75 -3.46 2.38
CA ASP A 89 -2.89 -2.92 1.63
C ASP A 89 -2.63 -1.52 1.06
N LEU A 90 -1.71 -0.76 1.67
CA LEU A 90 -1.40 0.62 1.31
C LEU A 90 -1.00 0.81 -0.17
N PRO A 91 -0.05 0.04 -0.76
CA PRO A 91 0.32 0.19 -2.17
C PRO A 91 -0.85 0.04 -3.14
N ALA A 92 -1.68 -1.00 -2.95
CA ALA A 92 -2.87 -1.21 -3.78
C ALA A 92 -3.88 -0.09 -3.56
N TRP A 93 -4.15 0.30 -2.32
CA TRP A 93 -5.05 1.41 -2.00
C TRP A 93 -4.65 2.70 -2.72
N ILE A 94 -3.35 3.03 -2.75
CA ILE A 94 -2.85 4.22 -3.46
C ILE A 94 -3.16 4.11 -4.96
N LEU A 95 -2.75 3.02 -5.61
CA LEU A 95 -2.90 2.84 -7.05
C LEU A 95 -4.38 2.78 -7.49
N LEU A 96 -5.27 2.28 -6.64
CA LEU A 96 -6.70 2.17 -6.92
C LEU A 96 -7.48 3.49 -6.73
N ASN A 97 -6.95 4.44 -5.95
CA ASN A 97 -7.73 5.61 -5.51
C ASN A 97 -7.23 6.98 -5.98
N PHE A 98 -5.96 7.11 -6.41
CA PHE A 98 -5.35 8.40 -6.70
C PHE A 98 -4.78 8.49 -8.13
N ASP A 99 -4.81 9.69 -8.71
CA ASP A 99 -4.28 9.98 -10.04
C ASP A 99 -3.10 10.97 -10.02
N ASN A 100 -2.81 11.59 -8.86
CA ASN A 100 -1.74 12.57 -8.69
C ASN A 100 -1.25 12.63 -7.23
N LEU A 101 -0.03 13.12 -7.04
CA LEU A 101 0.62 13.17 -5.73
C LEU A 101 -0.01 14.18 -4.76
N ASP A 102 -0.61 15.27 -5.24
CA ASP A 102 -1.20 16.31 -4.37
C ASP A 102 -2.44 15.82 -3.62
N SER A 103 -3.27 15.00 -4.27
CA SER A 103 -4.42 14.36 -3.65
C SER A 103 -4.01 13.24 -2.71
N LEU A 104 -3.02 12.44 -3.10
CA LEU A 104 -2.45 11.39 -2.28
C LEU A 104 -1.87 11.95 -0.97
N LYS A 105 -1.04 13.00 -1.06
CA LYS A 105 -0.37 13.59 0.11
C LYS A 105 -1.35 14.05 1.20
N ARG A 106 -2.49 14.62 0.80
CA ARG A 106 -3.55 15.04 1.73
C ARG A 106 -4.29 13.87 2.35
N ALA A 107 -4.40 12.75 1.65
CA ALA A 107 -5.05 11.56 2.19
C ALA A 107 -4.11 10.84 3.17
N LEU A 108 -2.82 10.72 2.84
CA LEU A 108 -1.82 10.10 3.71
C LEU A 108 -1.69 10.84 5.05
N SER A 109 -1.81 12.17 5.09
CA SER A 109 -1.75 12.93 6.35
C SER A 109 -2.92 12.67 7.31
N GLU A 110 -3.97 12.01 6.85
CA GLU A 110 -5.15 11.67 7.64
C GLU A 110 -5.21 10.19 8.02
N LEU A 111 -4.30 9.36 7.49
CA LEU A 111 -4.27 7.93 7.74
C LEU A 111 -3.35 7.58 8.91
N THR A 112 -3.73 6.53 9.62
CA THR A 112 -2.85 5.76 10.50
C THR A 112 -2.35 4.55 9.73
N ILE A 113 -1.05 4.47 9.49
CA ILE A 113 -0.41 3.36 8.78
C ILE A 113 0.26 2.46 9.80
N TRP A 114 -0.26 1.25 9.96
CA TRP A 114 0.31 0.22 10.82
C TRP A 114 0.79 -0.96 9.98
N GLY A 115 1.60 -1.85 10.56
CA GLY A 115 2.08 -3.04 9.85
C GLY A 115 1.97 -4.30 10.68
N GLU A 116 1.53 -5.37 10.03
CA GLU A 116 1.51 -6.71 10.63
C GLU A 116 2.88 -7.39 10.50
N VAL A 117 3.23 -8.22 11.49
CA VAL A 117 4.44 -9.05 11.41
C VAL A 117 4.27 -10.06 10.29
N ASN A 118 5.16 -10.00 9.29
CA ASN A 118 5.15 -10.95 8.20
C ASN A 118 5.71 -12.30 8.67
N GLU A 119 4.99 -13.41 8.42
CA GLU A 119 5.39 -14.75 8.86
C GLU A 119 6.75 -15.20 8.29
N LEU A 120 7.07 -14.83 7.04
CA LEU A 120 8.35 -15.21 6.44
C LEU A 120 9.52 -14.45 7.05
N LEU A 121 9.32 -13.18 7.39
CA LEU A 121 10.37 -12.28 7.85
C LEU A 121 10.53 -12.25 9.38
N GLN A 122 9.48 -12.66 10.11
CA GLN A 122 9.38 -12.54 11.58
C GLN A 122 9.51 -11.10 12.07
N GLU A 123 9.26 -10.12 11.21
CA GLU A 123 9.22 -8.70 11.48
C GLU A 123 8.19 -8.02 10.57
N VAL A 124 7.82 -6.78 10.89
CA VAL A 124 7.12 -5.91 9.94
C VAL A 124 8.15 -5.46 8.89
N PRO A 125 7.92 -5.69 7.59
CA PRO A 125 8.88 -5.29 6.56
C PRO A 125 9.13 -3.77 6.62
N PRO A 126 10.38 -3.30 6.77
CA PRO A 126 10.67 -1.89 6.85
C PRO A 126 10.72 -1.31 5.43
N LEU A 127 9.61 -0.74 4.98
CA LEU A 127 9.42 -0.24 3.62
C LEU A 127 9.24 1.28 3.58
N HIS A 128 9.75 1.91 2.54
CA HIS A 128 9.29 3.23 2.06
C HIS A 128 8.68 3.09 0.67
N LEU A 129 7.90 4.09 0.26
CA LEU A 129 7.31 4.17 -1.07
C LEU A 129 8.01 5.24 -1.89
N SER A 130 8.37 4.90 -3.12
CA SER A 130 8.79 5.86 -4.15
C SER A 130 7.66 5.99 -5.16
N LEU A 131 7.16 7.21 -5.35
CA LEU A 131 6.00 7.49 -6.18
C LEU A 131 6.31 8.53 -7.26
N TYR A 132 5.67 8.35 -8.41
CA TYR A 132 5.74 9.28 -9.55
C TYR A 132 4.36 9.43 -10.18
N ASP A 133 4.02 10.63 -10.66
CA ASP A 133 2.78 10.87 -11.41
C ASP A 133 3.04 11.30 -12.86
N SER A 134 1.97 11.35 -13.65
CA SER A 134 2.03 11.70 -15.07
C SER A 134 2.49 13.13 -15.35
N SER A 135 2.54 14.00 -14.33
CA SER A 135 3.06 15.37 -14.46
C SER A 135 4.58 15.44 -14.36
N GLY A 136 5.24 14.31 -14.04
CA GLY A 136 6.67 14.25 -13.74
C GLY A 136 7.00 14.56 -12.27
N GLY A 137 5.98 14.66 -11.41
CA GLY A 137 6.18 14.80 -9.98
C GLY A 137 6.76 13.54 -9.35
N SER A 138 7.50 13.69 -8.26
CA SER A 138 8.05 12.58 -7.48
C SER A 138 7.87 12.81 -5.99
N MET A 139 7.54 11.76 -5.24
CA MET A 139 7.41 11.79 -3.78
C MET A 139 8.01 10.52 -3.18
N GLY A 140 8.79 10.68 -2.11
CA GLY A 140 9.18 9.58 -1.22
C GLY A 140 8.43 9.72 0.10
N CYS A 141 7.92 8.63 0.64
CA CYS A 141 7.31 8.58 1.98
C CYS A 141 7.64 7.27 2.68
#